data_AF-A0A377D1H2-F1
#
_entry.id   AF-A0A377D1H2-F1
#
_cell.length_a   1.000
_cell.length_b   1.000
_cell.length_c   1.000
_cell.angle_alpha   90.00
_cell.angle_beta   90.00
_cell.angle_gamma   90.00
#
_symmetry.space_group_name_H-M   'P 1'
#
loop_
_entity.id
_entity.type
_entity.pdbx_description
1 polymer ?
#
loop_
_entity_poly.entity_id
_entity_poly.type
_entity_poly.pdbx_seq_one_letter_code
_entity_poly.pdbx_strand_id
1 'polypeptide(L)'
;MRLEVFCEDRLGLTRELLDLLVLRGIDLRGIEIDPIGRIYLNFAELEFESFSSLMAEIRRIAGVTDVRTVPWMPSEREHLALSALLEALPEPVLSVDMKSKVDMANPASCQLFGQKLDRLRNHTAAQLINGFNFLRWLESEPQDSHNEHVVINGQNFLMEITPVYLQDENDQHVLTGAVVMLRSTIRMGRQLQNVAAQDVSAFSQIVAVSPKMKHVVEQAQKLAMLSAPLLITGDTGTGKDLFAYACHQASPRAGKPYLALNCASIPEDAVESELFGHAPEGKKGFFEQANGGSVLLDEIGEMSPRMQAKLLRFLNDGTFRRVGEDHEVHVDVRVICATQKNLVELVQKGMFREDLYYRLNVLDAQSAAAT
;
A
#
# COMPACT_ATOMS: atom_id res chain seq x y z
N MET A 1 11.06 21.22 27.68
CA MET A 1 11.90 21.97 26.72
C MET A 1 13.10 21.13 26.33
N ARG A 2 13.63 21.32 25.11
CA ARG A 2 14.76 20.55 24.59
C ARG A 2 15.83 21.48 24.05
N LEU A 3 17.08 21.20 24.39
CA LEU A 3 18.25 21.98 23.97
C LEU A 3 19.25 21.11 23.22
N GLU A 4 19.94 21.72 22.27
CA GLU A 4 21.15 21.22 21.63
C GLU A 4 22.30 22.16 22.01
N VAL A 5 23.31 21.60 22.67
CA VAL A 5 24.53 22.29 23.08
C VAL A 5 25.65 21.89 22.13
N PHE A 6 26.20 22.87 21.43
CA PHE A 6 27.39 22.73 20.60
C PHE A 6 28.61 22.91 21.47
N CYS A 7 29.50 21.93 21.45
CA CYS A 7 30.65 21.95 22.31
C CYS A 7 31.84 21.22 21.71
N GLU A 8 33.03 21.56 22.20
CA GLU A 8 34.23 20.80 21.96
C GLU A 8 34.17 19.50 22.78
N ASP A 9 34.59 18.39 22.18
CA ASP A 9 34.67 17.10 22.87
C ASP A 9 35.77 17.15 23.94
N ARG A 10 35.34 17.40 25.18
CA ARG A 10 36.23 17.48 26.34
C ARG A 10 35.65 16.76 27.55
N LEU A 11 36.55 16.16 28.33
CA LEU A 11 36.21 15.55 29.61
C LEU A 11 35.61 16.59 30.57
N GLY A 12 34.54 16.19 31.27
CA GLY A 12 33.90 16.98 32.32
C GLY A 12 32.77 17.90 31.85
N LEU A 13 32.63 18.18 30.56
CA LEU A 13 31.61 19.09 30.05
C LEU A 13 30.18 18.63 30.39
N THR A 14 29.87 17.35 30.17
CA THR A 14 28.54 16.79 30.51
C THR A 14 28.25 16.95 32.00
N ARG A 15 29.25 16.76 32.87
CA ARG A 15 29.11 16.95 34.31
C ARG A 15 28.81 18.41 34.65
N GLU A 16 29.56 19.36 34.07
CA GLU A 16 29.35 20.79 34.32
C GLU A 16 27.95 21.25 33.91
N LEU A 17 27.40 20.72 32.81
CA LEU A 17 26.02 20.97 32.41
C LEU A 17 25.01 20.41 33.42
N LEU A 18 25.22 19.18 33.91
CA LEU A 18 24.35 18.57 34.91
C LEU A 18 24.43 19.31 36.25
N ASP A 19 25.62 19.68 36.69
CA ASP A 19 25.85 20.45 37.92
C ASP A 19 25.12 21.81 37.85
N LEU A 20 25.11 22.47 36.67
CA LEU A 20 24.36 23.70 36.44
C LEU A 20 22.84 23.50 36.58
N LEU A 21 22.30 22.43 36.01
CA LEU A 21 20.86 22.11 36.14
C LEU A 21 20.48 21.84 37.59
N VAL A 22 21.31 21.09 38.32
CA VAL A 22 21.13 20.81 39.76
C VAL A 22 21.17 22.09 40.58
N LEU A 23 22.14 22.98 40.34
CA LEU A 23 22.25 24.30 40.99
C LEU A 23 20.99 25.15 40.79
N ARG A 24 20.34 25.02 39.65
CA ARG A 24 19.10 25.72 39.30
C ARG A 24 17.83 24.99 39.72
N GLY A 25 17.94 23.78 40.29
CA GLY A 25 16.80 22.95 40.67
C GLY A 25 15.96 22.49 39.46
N ILE A 26 16.58 22.36 38.29
CA ILE A 26 15.90 21.95 37.05
C ILE A 26 16.00 20.43 36.91
N ASP A 27 14.85 19.77 36.87
CA ASP A 27 14.77 18.32 36.72
C ASP A 27 14.98 17.88 35.26
N LEU A 28 15.90 16.95 35.06
CA LEU A 28 16.29 16.43 33.75
C LEU A 28 15.46 15.18 33.42
N ARG A 29 14.78 15.21 32.28
CA ARG A 29 13.99 14.09 31.75
C ARG A 29 14.79 13.18 30.83
N GLY A 30 15.85 13.69 30.19
CA GLY A 30 16.70 12.90 29.31
C GLY A 30 17.93 13.68 28.84
N ILE A 31 19.00 12.94 28.55
CA ILE A 31 20.24 13.46 28.00
C ILE A 31 20.77 12.51 26.93
N GLU A 32 21.24 13.06 25.82
CA GLU A 32 21.83 12.30 24.73
C GLU A 32 23.14 12.97 24.31
N ILE A 33 24.13 12.15 23.96
CA ILE A 33 25.44 12.60 23.49
C ILE A 33 25.61 12.04 22.08
N ASP A 34 25.72 12.95 21.12
CA ASP A 34 25.99 12.62 19.71
C ASP A 34 27.49 12.42 19.51
N PRO A 35 27.95 11.39 18.76
CA PRO A 35 29.36 11.15 18.47
C PRO A 35 30.14 12.33 17.88
N ILE A 36 29.44 13.34 17.35
CA ILE A 36 30.02 14.57 16.79
C ILE A 36 30.28 15.64 17.90
N GLY A 37 30.15 15.27 19.17
CA GLY A 37 30.42 16.16 20.31
C GLY A 37 29.28 17.14 20.60
N ARG A 38 28.03 16.72 20.41
CA ARG A 38 26.85 17.53 20.80
C ARG A 38 26.15 16.91 21.98
N ILE A 39 25.65 17.76 22.87
CA ILE A 39 24.88 17.31 24.03
C ILE A 39 23.45 17.82 23.89
N TYR A 40 22.50 16.90 23.99
CA TYR A 40 21.09 17.20 23.98
C TYR A 40 20.52 17.05 25.38
N LEU A 41 19.70 18.01 25.80
CA LEU A 41 19.08 18.03 27.13
C LEU A 41 17.57 18.15 26.98
N ASN A 42 16.83 17.30 27.69
CA ASN A 42 15.37 17.37 27.82
C ASN A 42 15.01 17.59 29.28
N PHE A 43 14.22 18.62 29.57
CA PHE A 43 13.76 18.95 30.92
C PHE A 43 12.35 19.54 30.88
N ALA A 44 11.76 19.84 32.04
CA ALA A 44 10.45 20.46 32.13
C ALA A 44 10.37 21.82 31.40
N GLU A 45 9.16 22.33 31.20
CA GLU A 45 8.99 23.69 30.67
C GLU A 45 9.38 24.72 31.73
N LEU A 46 10.13 25.76 31.32
CA LEU A 46 10.62 26.82 32.19
C LEU A 46 10.00 28.16 31.78
N GLU A 47 9.82 29.05 32.75
CA GLU A 47 9.46 30.45 32.47
C GLU A 47 10.56 31.15 31.67
N PHE A 48 10.16 32.11 30.84
CA PHE A 48 11.04 32.77 29.87
C PHE A 48 12.31 33.37 30.48
N GLU A 49 12.20 34.06 31.62
CA GLU A 49 13.37 34.67 32.29
C GLU A 49 14.36 33.61 32.77
N SER A 50 13.86 32.56 33.43
CA SER A 50 14.66 31.43 33.90
C SER A 50 15.33 30.69 32.73
N PHE A 51 14.58 30.49 31.64
CA PHE A 51 15.08 29.85 30.43
C PHE A 51 16.18 30.68 29.74
N SER A 52 15.96 31.99 29.58
CA SER A 52 16.93 32.91 28.98
C SER A 52 18.22 32.99 29.79
N SER A 53 18.11 33.06 31.13
CA SER A 53 19.28 33.03 32.03
C SER A 53 20.05 31.73 31.92
N LEU A 54 19.37 30.58 31.89
CA LEU A 54 20.01 29.27 31.74
C LEU A 54 20.81 29.17 30.43
N MET A 55 20.22 29.63 29.32
CA MET A 55 20.87 29.65 28.00
C MET A 55 22.12 30.52 27.97
N ALA A 56 22.13 31.63 28.73
CA ALA A 56 23.31 32.48 28.85
C ALA A 56 24.41 31.83 29.71
N GLU A 57 24.05 31.10 30.76
CA GLU A 57 24.99 30.40 31.63
C GLU A 57 25.63 29.20 30.95
N ILE A 58 24.85 28.40 30.21
CA ILE A 58 25.36 27.30 29.41
C ILE A 58 26.44 27.80 28.43
N ARG A 59 26.23 28.95 27.77
CA ARG A 59 27.24 29.54 26.86
C ARG A 59 28.52 30.02 27.54
N ARG A 60 28.51 30.23 28.86
CA ARG A 60 29.71 30.64 29.61
C ARG A 60 30.58 29.45 30.03
N ILE A 61 30.05 28.23 29.94
CA ILE A 61 30.82 27.01 30.20
C ILE A 61 31.93 26.91 29.14
N ALA A 62 33.17 26.72 29.60
CA ALA A 62 34.31 26.63 28.70
C ALA A 62 34.12 25.48 27.68
N GLY A 63 34.41 25.73 26.41
CA GLY A 63 34.23 24.74 25.34
C GLY A 63 32.80 24.62 24.80
N VAL A 64 31.82 25.36 25.34
CA VAL A 64 30.51 25.53 24.68
C VAL A 64 30.61 26.65 23.65
N THR A 65 30.26 26.34 22.39
CA THR A 65 30.30 27.31 21.28
C THR A 65 28.93 27.91 21.00
N ASP A 66 27.85 27.14 21.15
CA ASP A 66 26.48 27.62 21.05
C ASP A 66 25.50 26.72 21.80
N VAL A 67 24.30 27.22 22.06
CA VAL A 67 23.17 26.45 22.58
C VAL A 67 21.87 26.95 21.97
N ARG A 68 21.04 26.03 21.47
CA ARG A 68 19.76 26.37 20.84
C ARG A 68 18.66 25.44 21.28
N THR A 69 17.41 25.89 21.10
CA THR A 69 16.26 25.01 21.25
C THR A 69 16.16 24.07 20.07
N VAL A 70 15.73 22.84 20.34
CA VAL A 70 15.39 21.87 19.31
C VAL A 70 13.98 21.34 19.53
N PRO A 71 13.24 21.00 18.46
CA PRO A 71 11.89 20.47 18.59
C PRO A 71 11.86 19.06 19.20
N TRP A 72 12.87 18.23 18.89
CA TRP A 72 12.97 16.82 19.29
C TRP A 72 14.40 16.47 19.70
N MET A 73 14.53 15.52 20.62
CA MET A 73 15.79 14.84 20.89
C MET A 73 16.18 13.95 19.70
N PRO A 74 17.47 13.63 19.47
CA PRO A 74 17.88 12.74 18.38
C PRO A 74 17.12 11.40 18.37
N SER A 75 17.05 10.70 19.52
CA SER A 75 16.33 9.43 19.64
C SER A 75 14.82 9.58 19.37
N GLU A 76 14.19 10.64 19.89
CA GLU A 76 12.78 10.94 19.64
C GLU A 76 12.53 11.17 18.15
N ARG A 77 13.41 11.93 17.49
CA ARG A 77 13.32 12.23 16.06
C ARG A 77 13.47 10.97 15.22
N GLU A 78 14.45 10.12 15.55
CA GLU A 78 14.67 8.85 14.85
C GLU A 78 13.46 7.92 15.00
N HIS A 79 12.93 7.79 16.22
CA HIS A 79 11.73 7.01 16.49
C HIS A 79 10.51 7.53 15.69
N LEU A 80 10.28 8.84 15.70
CA LEU A 80 9.20 9.46 14.94
C LEU A 80 9.38 9.28 13.42
N ALA A 81 10.61 9.37 12.92
CA ALA A 81 10.91 9.15 11.52
C ALA A 81 10.60 7.70 11.11
N LEU A 82 11.03 6.71 11.90
CA LEU A 82 10.71 5.30 11.66
C LEU A 82 9.21 5.03 11.70
N SER A 83 8.49 5.63 12.67
CA SER A 83 7.03 5.51 12.75
C SER A 83 6.36 6.13 11.51
N ALA A 84 6.79 7.31 11.07
CA ALA A 84 6.24 7.97 9.89
C ALA A 84 6.50 7.17 8.60
N LEU A 85 7.69 6.55 8.47
CA LEU A 85 7.99 5.66 7.36
C LEU A 85 7.04 4.45 7.36
N LEU A 86 6.83 3.83 8.51
CA LEU A 86 5.91 2.70 8.67
C LEU A 86 4.47 3.11 8.29
N GLU A 87 4.02 4.30 8.72
CA GLU A 87 2.70 4.85 8.39
C GLU A 87 2.52 5.16 6.90
N ALA A 88 3.58 5.56 6.20
CA ALA A 88 3.53 5.86 4.77
C ALA A 88 3.43 4.61 3.88
N LEU A 89 3.72 3.41 4.42
CA LEU A 89 3.64 2.17 3.66
C LEU A 89 2.17 1.81 3.35
N PRO A 90 1.81 1.59 2.07
CA PRO A 90 0.45 1.29 1.67
C PRO A 90 0.05 -0.17 1.93
N GLU A 91 1.04 -1.05 2.13
CA GLU A 91 0.83 -2.47 2.41
C GLU A 91 0.75 -2.72 3.92
N PRO A 92 -0.08 -3.65 4.40
CA PRO A 92 -0.07 -4.06 5.79
C PRO A 92 1.30 -4.60 6.19
N VAL A 93 1.91 -3.96 7.19
CA VAL A 93 3.17 -4.36 7.81
C VAL A 93 2.97 -4.46 9.32
N LEU A 94 3.54 -5.50 9.93
CA LEU A 94 3.58 -5.68 11.38
C LEU A 94 4.89 -6.34 11.80
N SER A 95 5.40 -5.97 12.97
CA SER A 95 6.54 -6.65 13.59
C SER A 95 6.06 -7.60 14.67
N VAL A 96 6.78 -8.70 14.83
CA VAL A 96 6.53 -9.70 15.87
C VAL A 96 7.81 -9.95 16.65
N ASP A 97 7.69 -10.14 17.96
CA ASP A 97 8.79 -10.54 18.83
C ASP A 97 9.09 -12.05 18.72
N MET A 98 10.11 -12.52 19.44
CA MET A 98 10.48 -13.94 19.52
C MET A 98 9.37 -14.87 20.05
N LYS A 99 8.32 -14.33 20.68
CA LYS A 99 7.14 -15.08 21.14
C LYS A 99 5.97 -14.97 20.15
N SER A 100 6.23 -14.48 18.93
CA SER A 100 5.23 -14.21 17.90
C SER A 100 4.20 -13.13 18.32
N LYS A 101 4.46 -12.34 19.36
CA LYS A 101 3.55 -11.27 19.80
C LYS A 101 3.77 -10.02 18.94
N VAL A 102 2.69 -9.36 18.54
CA VAL A 102 2.78 -8.14 17.74
C VAL A 102 3.36 -7.00 18.57
N ASP A 103 4.41 -6.35 18.06
CA ASP A 103 5.08 -5.21 18.71
C ASP A 103 4.71 -3.88 18.02
N MET A 104 4.80 -3.84 16.69
CA MET A 104 4.41 -2.69 15.87
C MET A 104 3.47 -3.14 14.75
N ALA A 105 2.61 -2.23 14.31
CA ALA A 105 1.77 -2.42 13.14
C ALA A 105 1.44 -1.07 12.52
N ASN A 106 1.42 -1.01 11.19
CA ASN A 106 1.10 0.21 10.48
C ASN A 106 -0.42 0.43 10.34
N PRO A 107 -0.87 1.60 9.85
CA PRO A 107 -2.28 1.88 9.65
C PRO A 107 -2.97 0.88 8.70
N ALA A 108 -2.28 0.40 7.67
CA ALA A 108 -2.81 -0.60 6.75
C ALA A 108 -3.10 -1.94 7.45
N SER A 109 -2.23 -2.39 8.35
CA SER A 109 -2.50 -3.55 9.23
C SER A 109 -3.68 -3.31 10.16
N CYS A 110 -3.76 -2.12 10.77
CA CYS A 110 -4.90 -1.76 11.63
C CYS A 110 -6.23 -1.82 10.88
N GLN A 111 -6.25 -1.32 9.64
CA GLN A 111 -7.42 -1.40 8.76
C GLN A 111 -7.75 -2.84 8.37
N LEU A 112 -6.76 -3.63 7.96
CA LEU A 112 -6.94 -5.02 7.56
C LEU A 112 -7.58 -5.86 8.69
N PHE A 113 -7.08 -5.72 9.92
CA PHE A 113 -7.58 -6.48 11.06
C PHE A 113 -8.76 -5.82 11.79
N GLY A 114 -9.17 -4.62 11.39
CA GLY A 114 -10.26 -3.87 12.02
C GLY A 114 -10.00 -3.49 13.48
N GLN A 115 -8.74 -3.32 13.87
CA GLN A 115 -8.33 -3.08 15.25
C GLN A 115 -7.27 -1.98 15.35
N LYS A 116 -7.32 -1.19 16.44
CA LYS A 116 -6.26 -0.23 16.76
C LYS A 116 -4.99 -0.95 17.23
N LEU A 117 -3.84 -0.30 17.08
CA LEU A 117 -2.52 -0.81 17.47
C LEU A 117 -2.49 -1.37 18.91
N ASP A 118 -3.07 -0.65 19.88
CA ASP A 118 -3.10 -1.10 21.29
C ASP A 118 -3.77 -2.46 21.48
N ARG A 119 -4.77 -2.78 20.65
CA ARG A 119 -5.42 -4.09 20.69
C ARG A 119 -4.60 -5.14 19.94
N LEU A 120 -4.03 -4.78 18.79
CA LEU A 120 -3.17 -5.69 18.01
C LEU A 120 -1.97 -6.16 18.84
N ARG A 121 -1.37 -5.28 19.64
CA ARG A 121 -0.28 -5.62 20.58
C ARG A 121 -0.63 -6.68 21.63
N ASN A 122 -1.92 -6.95 21.85
CA ASN A 122 -2.35 -8.03 22.75
C ASN A 122 -2.51 -9.38 22.05
N HIS A 123 -2.30 -9.43 20.74
CA HIS A 123 -2.42 -10.64 19.94
C HIS A 123 -1.05 -11.22 19.57
N THR A 124 -1.05 -12.53 19.35
CA THR A 124 0.01 -13.23 18.63
C THR A 124 -0.29 -13.22 17.13
N ALA A 125 0.74 -13.27 16.29
CA ALA A 125 0.58 -13.32 14.84
C ALA A 125 -0.31 -14.47 14.39
N ALA A 126 -0.21 -15.64 15.04
CA ALA A 126 -1.06 -16.79 14.75
C ALA A 126 -2.57 -16.56 15.02
N GLN A 127 -2.94 -15.63 15.91
CA GLN A 127 -4.35 -15.27 16.14
C GLN A 127 -4.91 -14.36 15.05
N LEU A 128 -4.03 -13.62 14.36
CA LEU A 128 -4.40 -12.67 13.31
C LEU A 128 -4.29 -13.31 11.92
N ILE A 129 -3.27 -14.14 11.72
CA ILE A 129 -2.89 -14.75 10.45
C ILE A 129 -2.88 -16.26 10.65
N ASN A 130 -3.94 -16.92 10.18
CA ASN A 130 -4.04 -18.36 10.20
C ASN A 130 -3.24 -18.99 9.04
N GLY A 131 -2.76 -20.22 9.23
CA GLY A 131 -2.09 -20.99 8.18
C GLY A 131 -0.56 -20.99 8.24
N PHE A 132 0.05 -20.24 9.15
CA PHE A 132 1.50 -20.25 9.36
C PHE A 132 1.88 -20.34 10.85
N ASN A 133 2.93 -21.11 11.16
CA ASN A 133 3.43 -21.26 12.53
C ASN A 133 4.67 -20.39 12.78
N PHE A 134 4.42 -19.14 13.16
CA PHE A 134 5.45 -18.13 13.42
C PHE A 134 6.44 -18.54 14.50
N LEU A 135 5.96 -19.11 15.61
CA LEU A 135 6.81 -19.49 16.73
C LEU A 135 7.83 -20.55 16.30
N ARG A 136 7.37 -21.61 15.63
CA ARG A 136 8.25 -22.66 15.12
C ARG A 136 9.25 -22.13 14.10
N TRP A 137 8.83 -21.18 13.26
CA TRP A 137 9.72 -20.57 12.28
C TRP A 137 10.80 -19.71 12.95
N LEU A 138 10.45 -18.87 13.94
CA LEU A 138 11.41 -18.08 14.71
C LEU A 138 12.39 -18.96 15.51
N GLU A 139 11.90 -20.04 16.13
CA GLU A 139 12.72 -21.02 16.86
C GLU A 139 13.72 -21.77 15.96
N SER A 140 13.51 -21.76 14.63
CA SER A 140 14.45 -22.37 13.69
C SER A 140 15.64 -21.49 13.32
N GLU A 141 15.73 -20.28 13.88
CA GLU A 141 16.76 -19.26 13.60
C GLU A 141 16.93 -18.98 12.09
N PRO A 142 15.86 -18.55 11.41
CA PRO A 142 15.83 -18.44 9.96
C PRO A 142 16.71 -17.28 9.49
N GLN A 143 17.58 -17.54 8.50
CA GLN A 143 18.49 -16.53 7.93
C GLN A 143 17.84 -15.73 6.79
N ASP A 144 16.92 -16.35 6.06
CA ASP A 144 16.30 -15.80 4.86
C ASP A 144 14.81 -15.49 5.08
N SER A 145 14.24 -14.65 4.22
CA SER A 145 12.80 -14.39 4.25
C SER A 145 12.00 -15.61 3.78
N HIS A 146 10.82 -15.79 4.37
CA HIS A 146 9.87 -16.85 4.01
C HIS A 146 8.63 -16.25 3.37
N ASN A 147 8.15 -16.88 2.29
CA ASN A 147 6.93 -16.47 1.61
C ASN A 147 5.85 -17.56 1.77
N GLU A 148 4.65 -17.15 2.17
CA GLU A 148 3.52 -18.06 2.37
C GLU A 148 2.21 -17.44 1.87
N HIS A 149 1.34 -18.24 1.28
CA HIS A 149 0.00 -17.79 0.94
C HIS A 149 -0.93 -17.89 2.15
N VAL A 150 -1.55 -16.78 2.52
CA VAL A 150 -2.47 -16.72 3.66
C VAL A 150 -3.80 -16.09 3.28
N VAL A 151 -4.85 -16.51 3.98
CA VAL A 151 -6.20 -15.98 3.82
C VAL A 151 -6.57 -15.20 5.07
N ILE A 152 -6.81 -13.89 4.90
CA ILE A 152 -7.19 -12.99 5.99
C ILE A 152 -8.50 -12.33 5.60
N ASN A 153 -9.53 -12.45 6.43
CA ASN A 153 -10.87 -11.93 6.18
C ASN A 153 -11.45 -12.32 4.79
N GLY A 154 -11.14 -13.54 4.33
CA GLY A 154 -11.58 -14.04 3.03
C GLY A 154 -10.80 -13.50 1.81
N GLN A 155 -9.76 -12.71 2.02
CA GLN A 155 -8.89 -12.18 0.96
C GLN A 155 -7.54 -12.90 0.96
N ASN A 156 -6.99 -13.13 -0.24
CA ASN A 156 -5.70 -13.77 -0.44
C ASN A 156 -4.55 -12.75 -0.33
N PHE A 157 -3.55 -13.10 0.46
CA PHE A 157 -2.30 -12.35 0.58
C PHE A 157 -1.11 -13.28 0.32
N LEU A 158 -0.07 -12.73 -0.32
CA LEU A 158 1.27 -13.27 -0.18
C LEU A 158 1.87 -12.61 1.07
N MET A 159 2.12 -13.43 2.08
CA MET A 159 2.82 -13.03 3.28
C MET A 159 4.32 -13.23 3.08
N GLU A 160 5.09 -12.18 3.27
CA GLU A 160 6.55 -12.24 3.37
C GLU A 160 6.93 -12.02 4.84
N ILE A 161 7.72 -12.93 5.40
CA ILE A 161 8.24 -12.85 6.78
C ILE A 161 9.75 -12.73 6.71
N THR A 162 10.29 -11.63 7.21
CA THR A 162 11.72 -11.34 7.19
C THR A 162 12.26 -11.32 8.62
N PRO A 163 13.29 -12.12 8.93
CA PRO A 163 13.88 -12.14 10.28
C PRO A 163 14.57 -10.81 10.59
N VAL A 164 14.49 -10.36 11.84
CA VAL A 164 15.14 -9.13 12.31
C VAL A 164 16.24 -9.47 13.28
N TYR A 165 17.46 -9.06 12.94
CA TYR A 165 18.64 -9.22 13.78
C TYR A 165 19.08 -7.88 14.35
N LEU A 166 19.41 -7.88 15.64
CA LEU A 166 20.12 -6.79 16.28
C LEU A 166 21.55 -7.24 16.58
N GLN A 167 22.48 -6.30 16.47
CA GLN A 167 23.88 -6.51 16.81
C GLN A 167 24.04 -6.24 18.32
N ASP A 168 24.62 -7.19 19.05
CA ASP A 168 24.98 -7.01 20.45
C ASP A 168 26.32 -6.26 20.60
N GLU A 169 26.73 -6.00 21.85
CA GLU A 169 28.01 -5.32 22.16
C GLU A 169 29.26 -6.12 21.73
N ASN A 170 29.10 -7.39 21.35
CA ASN A 170 30.19 -8.29 20.91
C ASN A 170 30.16 -8.56 19.40
N ASP A 171 29.45 -7.73 18.62
CA ASP A 171 29.23 -7.90 17.18
C ASP A 171 28.50 -9.20 16.78
N GLN A 172 27.77 -9.83 17.71
CA GLN A 172 26.93 -11.00 17.41
C GLN A 172 25.54 -10.56 16.98
N HIS A 173 25.05 -11.17 15.89
CA HIS A 173 23.69 -10.96 15.41
C HIS A 173 22.72 -11.84 16.21
N VAL A 174 21.88 -11.21 17.01
CA VAL A 174 20.83 -11.87 17.79
C VAL A 174 19.49 -11.68 17.10
N LEU A 175 18.81 -12.78 16.78
CA LEU A 175 17.45 -12.74 16.25
C LEU A 175 16.51 -12.17 17.33
N THR A 176 15.86 -11.05 17.03
CA THR A 176 14.95 -10.37 17.97
C THR A 176 13.48 -10.57 17.63
N GLY A 177 13.18 -11.05 16.42
CA GLY A 177 11.82 -11.19 15.93
C GLY A 177 11.76 -11.21 14.41
N ALA A 178 10.64 -10.74 13.85
CA ALA A 178 10.45 -10.67 12.42
C ALA A 178 9.54 -9.51 12.00
N VAL A 179 9.68 -9.07 10.75
CA VAL A 179 8.74 -8.20 10.07
C VAL A 179 7.89 -9.05 9.14
N VAL A 180 6.57 -8.87 9.22
CA VAL A 180 5.58 -9.54 8.38
C VAL A 180 4.97 -8.48 7.47
N MET A 181 5.05 -8.70 6.16
CA MET A 181 4.45 -7.87 5.14
C MET A 181 3.39 -8.68 4.40
N LEU A 182 2.20 -8.11 4.22
CA LEU A 182 1.09 -8.77 3.54
C LEU A 182 0.78 -8.06 2.24
N ARG A 183 1.09 -8.70 1.13
CA ARG A 183 0.81 -8.17 -0.20
C ARG A 183 -0.46 -8.81 -0.73
N SER A 184 -1.48 -7.99 -1.00
CA SER A 184 -2.71 -8.50 -1.60
C SER A 184 -2.41 -9.09 -2.95
N THR A 185 -2.80 -10.36 -3.19
CA THR A 185 -2.57 -10.99 -4.50
C THR A 185 -3.39 -10.31 -5.62
N ILE A 186 -4.48 -9.62 -5.24
CA ILE A 186 -5.32 -8.80 -6.13
C ILE A 186 -4.56 -7.54 -6.59
N ARG A 187 -3.72 -6.94 -5.72
CA ARG A 187 -2.82 -5.83 -6.08
C ARG A 187 -1.52 -6.30 -6.72
N MET A 188 -1.02 -7.50 -6.41
CA MET A 188 0.16 -8.09 -7.04
C MET A 188 -0.03 -8.45 -8.51
N GLY A 189 -1.26 -8.65 -8.96
CA GLY A 189 -1.60 -8.70 -10.39
C GLY A 189 -1.18 -7.45 -11.18
N ARG A 190 -0.78 -6.38 -10.48
CA ARG A 190 -0.34 -5.10 -11.05
C ARG A 190 1.18 -4.89 -11.08
N GLN A 191 1.98 -5.75 -10.43
CA GLN A 191 3.45 -5.55 -10.34
C GLN A 191 4.32 -6.79 -10.57
N LEU A 192 3.75 -7.99 -10.66
CA LEU A 192 4.52 -9.20 -10.99
C LEU A 192 4.30 -9.60 -12.45
N GLN A 193 4.94 -8.86 -13.35
CA GLN A 193 5.36 -9.41 -14.63
C GLN A 193 6.61 -10.26 -14.40
N ASN A 194 6.58 -11.46 -14.98
CA ASN A 194 7.66 -12.45 -15.10
C ASN A 194 7.77 -13.42 -13.90
N VAL A 195 7.14 -14.58 -13.99
CA VAL A 195 7.80 -15.87 -14.34
C VAL A 195 6.71 -16.86 -14.74
N ALA A 196 7.02 -17.65 -15.77
CA ALA A 196 6.15 -18.54 -16.50
C ALA A 196 5.45 -19.62 -15.65
N ALA A 197 4.15 -19.78 -15.88
CA ALA A 197 3.51 -21.06 -16.13
C ALA A 197 2.17 -20.80 -16.82
N GLN A 198 2.11 -21.07 -18.12
CA GLN A 198 0.85 -21.38 -18.77
C GLN A 198 0.29 -22.61 -18.06
N ASP A 199 -0.86 -22.50 -17.40
CA ASP A 199 -1.87 -23.56 -17.30
C ASP A 199 -2.99 -23.13 -16.34
N VAL A 200 -4.20 -22.94 -16.87
CA VAL A 200 -5.54 -23.30 -16.32
C VAL A 200 -5.92 -22.88 -14.87
N SER A 201 -5.05 -22.27 -14.06
CA SER A 201 -5.27 -22.13 -12.60
C SER A 201 -6.09 -20.89 -12.22
N ALA A 202 -6.18 -19.85 -13.06
CA ALA A 202 -6.85 -18.61 -12.67
C ALA A 202 -8.37 -18.80 -12.48
N PHE A 203 -9.01 -19.63 -13.31
CA PHE A 203 -10.43 -20.01 -13.09
C PHE A 203 -10.60 -21.06 -11.99
N SER A 204 -9.55 -21.80 -11.62
CA SER A 204 -9.62 -22.77 -10.51
C SER A 204 -9.73 -22.09 -9.13
N GLN A 205 -9.36 -20.81 -9.04
CA GLN A 205 -9.56 -19.98 -7.85
C GLN A 205 -11.04 -19.54 -7.68
N ILE A 206 -11.88 -19.72 -8.71
CA ILE A 206 -13.31 -19.39 -8.65
C ILE A 206 -14.08 -20.62 -8.17
N VAL A 207 -14.65 -20.53 -6.97
CA VAL A 207 -15.44 -21.61 -6.37
C VAL A 207 -16.80 -21.71 -7.05
N ALA A 208 -16.89 -22.52 -8.11
CA ALA A 208 -18.12 -22.76 -8.88
C ALA A 208 -18.83 -24.05 -8.43
N VAL A 209 -19.60 -23.98 -7.34
CA VAL A 209 -20.33 -25.15 -6.80
C VAL A 209 -21.62 -25.43 -7.60
N SER A 210 -22.34 -24.37 -7.99
CA SER A 210 -23.63 -24.50 -8.68
C SER A 210 -23.46 -24.79 -10.19
N PRO A 211 -24.38 -25.56 -10.81
CA PRO A 211 -24.36 -25.78 -12.27
C PRO A 211 -24.39 -24.48 -13.08
N LYS A 212 -25.11 -23.47 -12.59
CA LYS A 212 -25.19 -22.15 -13.21
C LYS A 212 -23.83 -21.45 -13.19
N MET A 213 -23.12 -21.47 -12.07
CA MET A 213 -21.79 -20.85 -11.97
C MET A 213 -20.74 -21.60 -12.80
N LYS A 214 -20.82 -22.93 -12.88
CA LYS A 214 -19.97 -23.72 -13.78
C LYS A 214 -20.15 -23.32 -15.24
N HIS A 215 -21.40 -23.13 -15.68
CA HIS A 215 -21.68 -22.66 -17.04
C HIS A 215 -21.11 -21.26 -17.30
N VAL A 216 -21.21 -20.36 -16.33
CA VAL A 216 -20.63 -19.01 -16.41
C VAL A 216 -19.11 -19.06 -16.54
N VAL A 217 -18.43 -19.91 -15.76
CA VAL A 217 -16.98 -20.14 -15.87
C VAL A 217 -16.60 -20.68 -17.25
N GLU A 218 -17.32 -21.67 -17.76
CA GLU A 218 -17.08 -22.23 -19.11
C GLU A 218 -17.28 -21.20 -20.22
N GLN A 219 -18.32 -20.37 -20.12
CA GLN A 219 -18.54 -19.27 -21.05
C GLN A 219 -17.39 -18.27 -20.99
N ALA A 220 -16.99 -17.85 -19.78
CA ALA A 220 -15.91 -16.90 -19.60
C ALA A 220 -14.56 -17.38 -20.12
N GLN A 221 -14.26 -18.68 -19.99
CA GLN A 221 -13.07 -19.27 -20.61
C GLN A 221 -13.08 -19.13 -22.14
N LYS A 222 -14.24 -19.31 -22.78
CA LYS A 222 -14.37 -19.10 -24.24
C LYS A 222 -14.23 -17.62 -24.59
N LEU A 223 -14.87 -16.73 -23.82
CA LEU A 223 -14.79 -15.29 -24.00
C LEU A 223 -13.38 -14.74 -23.75
N ALA A 224 -12.60 -15.37 -22.86
CA ALA A 224 -11.23 -15.02 -22.57
C ALA A 224 -10.33 -15.11 -23.81
N MET A 225 -10.61 -16.02 -24.74
CA MET A 225 -9.83 -16.18 -25.98
C MET A 225 -10.10 -15.11 -27.03
N LEU A 226 -11.14 -14.28 -26.85
CA LEU A 226 -11.52 -13.21 -27.76
C LEU A 226 -10.84 -11.89 -27.39
N SER A 227 -10.48 -11.08 -28.39
CA SER A 227 -9.92 -9.74 -28.16
C SER A 227 -10.97 -8.65 -27.94
N ALA A 228 -12.25 -8.98 -28.13
CA ALA A 228 -13.35 -8.04 -27.97
C ALA A 228 -13.52 -7.59 -26.51
N PRO A 229 -14.14 -6.41 -26.28
CA PRO A 229 -14.53 -5.98 -24.95
C PRO A 229 -15.43 -7.03 -24.27
N LEU A 230 -15.26 -7.16 -22.95
CA LEU A 230 -16.01 -8.10 -22.12
C LEU A 230 -16.75 -7.31 -21.04
N LEU A 231 -18.06 -7.50 -20.91
CA LEU A 231 -18.86 -6.93 -19.83
C LEU A 231 -19.22 -8.01 -18.81
N ILE A 232 -18.85 -7.79 -17.55
CA ILE A 232 -19.15 -8.66 -16.42
C ILE A 232 -20.17 -7.94 -15.54
N THR A 233 -21.34 -8.56 -15.38
CA THR A 233 -22.43 -8.03 -14.55
C THR A 233 -22.66 -8.91 -13.33
N GLY A 234 -22.99 -8.28 -12.20
CA GLY A 234 -23.39 -8.97 -10.97
C GLY A 234 -23.25 -8.09 -9.74
N ASP A 235 -23.78 -8.56 -8.62
CA ASP A 235 -23.87 -7.79 -7.38
C ASP A 235 -22.50 -7.44 -6.77
N THR A 236 -22.49 -6.50 -5.83
CA THR A 236 -21.28 -6.15 -5.07
C THR A 236 -20.71 -7.37 -4.37
N GLY A 237 -19.40 -7.58 -4.43
CA GLY A 237 -18.74 -8.66 -3.69
C GLY A 237 -18.87 -10.07 -4.29
N THR A 238 -19.38 -10.21 -5.53
CA THR A 238 -19.44 -11.51 -6.22
C THR A 238 -18.12 -11.92 -6.91
N GLY A 239 -17.04 -11.17 -6.70
CA GLY A 239 -15.71 -11.47 -7.26
C GLY A 239 -15.58 -11.18 -8.76
N LYS A 240 -16.27 -10.16 -9.29
CA LYS A 240 -16.20 -9.75 -10.70
C LYS A 240 -14.77 -9.41 -11.16
N ASP A 241 -14.00 -8.83 -10.25
CA ASP A 241 -12.59 -8.50 -10.35
C ASP A 241 -11.71 -9.76 -10.47
N LEU A 242 -11.95 -10.80 -9.66
CA LEU A 242 -11.30 -12.11 -9.83
C LEU A 242 -11.65 -12.74 -11.17
N PHE A 243 -12.91 -12.61 -11.59
CA PHE A 243 -13.40 -13.11 -12.87
C PHE A 243 -12.73 -12.42 -14.05
N ALA A 244 -12.60 -11.09 -14.01
CA ALA A 244 -11.90 -10.31 -15.01
C ALA A 244 -10.41 -10.68 -15.10
N TYR A 245 -9.76 -10.91 -13.96
CA TYR A 245 -8.37 -11.35 -13.91
C TYR A 245 -8.21 -12.76 -14.50
N ALA A 246 -9.10 -13.69 -14.15
CA ALA A 246 -9.11 -15.03 -14.72
C ALA A 246 -9.30 -15.01 -16.25
N CYS A 247 -10.17 -14.13 -16.76
CA CYS A 247 -10.32 -13.90 -18.20
C CYS A 247 -9.03 -13.37 -18.85
N HIS A 248 -8.30 -12.47 -18.21
CA HIS A 248 -7.02 -12.00 -18.74
C HIS A 248 -5.97 -13.14 -18.77
N GLN A 249 -5.85 -13.90 -17.68
CA GLN A 249 -4.90 -15.01 -17.57
C GLN A 249 -5.20 -16.17 -18.52
N ALA A 250 -6.47 -16.39 -18.85
CA ALA A 250 -6.87 -17.38 -19.84
C ALA A 250 -6.80 -16.86 -21.30
N SER A 251 -6.42 -15.59 -21.51
CA SER A 251 -6.36 -14.99 -22.84
C SER A 251 -4.96 -15.12 -23.48
N PRO A 252 -4.83 -14.88 -24.81
CA PRO A 252 -3.53 -14.74 -25.46
C PRO A 252 -2.64 -13.62 -24.88
N ARG A 253 -3.21 -12.74 -24.06
CA ARG A 253 -2.53 -11.60 -23.42
C ARG A 253 -2.09 -11.89 -21.98
N ALA A 254 -2.18 -13.13 -21.50
CA ALA A 254 -1.83 -13.49 -20.11
C ALA A 254 -0.43 -13.04 -19.65
N GLY A 255 0.55 -13.03 -20.56
CA GLY A 255 1.91 -12.55 -20.29
C GLY A 255 2.11 -11.04 -20.49
N LYS A 256 1.04 -10.27 -20.68
CA LYS A 256 1.08 -8.82 -20.97
C LYS A 256 0.50 -8.04 -19.79
N PRO A 257 0.67 -6.71 -19.72
CA PRO A 257 0.21 -5.96 -18.55
C PRO A 257 -1.30 -6.07 -18.33
N TYR A 258 -1.70 -6.13 -17.07
CA TYR A 258 -3.09 -6.06 -16.61
C TYR A 258 -3.23 -4.93 -15.60
N LEU A 259 -4.05 -3.92 -15.92
CA LEU A 259 -4.29 -2.77 -15.04
C LEU A 259 -5.77 -2.65 -14.72
N ALA A 260 -6.10 -2.35 -13.46
CA ALA A 260 -7.49 -2.24 -13.02
C ALA A 260 -7.79 -0.85 -12.42
N LEU A 261 -8.87 -0.23 -12.87
CA LEU A 261 -9.34 1.04 -12.33
C LEU A 261 -10.79 0.88 -11.85
N ASN A 262 -11.05 1.25 -10.60
CA ASN A 262 -12.40 1.36 -10.09
C ASN A 262 -12.89 2.80 -10.27
N CYS A 263 -13.88 2.98 -11.14
CA CYS A 263 -14.40 4.28 -11.54
C CYS A 263 -15.20 4.99 -10.44
N ALA A 264 -15.65 4.27 -9.41
CA ALA A 264 -16.37 4.83 -8.27
C ALA A 264 -15.42 5.39 -7.18
N SER A 265 -14.16 4.95 -7.17
CA SER A 265 -13.25 5.13 -6.03
C SER A 265 -12.47 6.45 -6.01
N ILE A 266 -12.43 7.19 -7.12
CA ILE A 266 -11.65 8.43 -7.25
C ILE A 266 -12.44 9.51 -8.01
N PRO A 267 -12.12 10.81 -7.81
CA PRO A 267 -12.79 11.91 -8.52
C PRO A 267 -12.63 11.82 -10.05
N GLU A 268 -13.62 12.32 -10.79
CA GLU A 268 -13.68 12.22 -12.27
C GLU A 268 -12.40 12.72 -12.97
N ASP A 269 -11.89 13.88 -12.59
CA ASP A 269 -10.68 14.45 -13.18
C ASP A 269 -9.45 13.54 -12.97
N ALA A 270 -9.42 12.82 -11.83
CA ALA A 270 -8.39 11.83 -11.56
C ALA A 270 -8.59 10.56 -12.39
N VAL A 271 -9.83 10.09 -12.61
CA VAL A 271 -10.12 8.96 -13.52
C VAL A 271 -9.62 9.27 -14.94
N GLU A 272 -9.87 10.49 -15.43
CA GLU A 272 -9.44 10.93 -16.76
C GLU A 272 -7.91 10.90 -16.90
N SER A 273 -7.20 11.47 -15.91
CA SER A 273 -5.73 11.47 -15.86
C SER A 273 -5.12 10.07 -15.70
N GLU A 274 -5.73 9.18 -14.89
CA GLU A 274 -5.25 7.80 -14.73
C GLU A 274 -5.45 6.97 -16.00
N LEU A 275 -6.58 7.09 -16.70
CA LEU A 275 -6.85 6.30 -17.91
C LEU A 275 -6.05 6.79 -19.12
N PHE A 276 -6.10 8.09 -19.38
CA PHE A 276 -5.57 8.69 -20.61
C PHE A 276 -4.23 9.40 -20.42
N GLY A 277 -3.76 9.59 -19.18
CA GLY A 277 -2.52 10.30 -18.89
C GLY A 277 -2.69 11.82 -18.90
N HIS A 278 -1.65 12.50 -18.41
CA HIS A 278 -1.61 13.95 -18.29
C HIS A 278 -0.27 14.47 -18.83
N ALA A 279 -0.32 15.12 -20.00
CA ALA A 279 0.89 15.54 -20.71
C ALA A 279 1.69 16.63 -19.97
N PRO A 280 1.06 17.66 -19.35
CA PRO A 280 1.80 18.67 -18.58
C PRO A 280 2.66 18.09 -17.45
N GLU A 281 2.25 16.97 -16.86
CA GLU A 281 2.99 16.25 -15.81
C GLU A 281 3.84 15.08 -16.36
N GLY A 282 3.82 14.86 -17.68
CA GLY A 282 4.51 13.72 -18.31
C GLY A 282 3.97 12.34 -17.90
N LYS A 283 2.76 12.29 -17.32
CA LYS A 283 2.16 11.07 -16.76
C LYS A 283 1.53 10.22 -17.87
N LYS A 284 1.98 8.97 -18.00
CA LYS A 284 1.37 7.98 -18.90
C LYS A 284 0.09 7.40 -18.30
N GLY A 285 -0.97 7.31 -19.10
CA GLY A 285 -2.24 6.69 -18.68
C GLY A 285 -2.19 5.17 -18.70
N PHE A 286 -3.18 4.52 -18.09
CA PHE A 286 -3.30 3.07 -18.03
C PHE A 286 -3.43 2.45 -19.41
N PHE A 287 -4.09 3.09 -20.36
CA PHE A 287 -4.15 2.56 -21.73
C PHE A 287 -2.76 2.51 -22.38
N GLU A 288 -1.90 3.48 -22.11
CA GLU A 288 -0.51 3.46 -22.60
C GLU A 288 0.34 2.41 -21.88
N GLN A 289 0.22 2.32 -20.56
CA GLN A 289 0.95 1.36 -19.74
C GLN A 289 0.52 -0.10 -20.01
N ALA A 290 -0.75 -0.32 -20.36
CA ALA A 290 -1.31 -1.62 -20.66
C ALA A 290 -1.23 -2.03 -22.14
N ASN A 291 -0.45 -1.32 -22.96
CA ASN A 291 -0.34 -1.63 -24.38
C ASN A 291 0.06 -3.09 -24.64
N GLY A 292 -0.70 -3.78 -25.49
CA GLY A 292 -0.61 -5.22 -25.76
C GLY A 292 -1.30 -6.12 -24.71
N GLY A 293 -1.83 -5.54 -23.62
CA GLY A 293 -2.43 -6.23 -22.48
C GLY A 293 -3.92 -5.97 -22.32
N SER A 294 -4.39 -5.91 -21.07
CA SER A 294 -5.80 -5.64 -20.75
C SER A 294 -5.97 -4.57 -19.66
N VAL A 295 -7.08 -3.83 -19.73
CA VAL A 295 -7.52 -2.90 -18.69
C VAL A 295 -8.88 -3.32 -18.15
N LEU A 296 -9.01 -3.45 -16.84
CA LEU A 296 -10.28 -3.59 -16.13
C LEU A 296 -10.81 -2.22 -15.74
N LEU A 297 -12.06 -1.94 -16.14
CA LEU A 297 -12.86 -0.80 -15.71
C LEU A 297 -13.97 -1.30 -14.80
N ASP A 298 -13.73 -1.22 -13.48
CA ASP A 298 -14.68 -1.65 -12.47
C ASP A 298 -15.64 -0.51 -12.10
N GLU A 299 -16.88 -0.87 -11.82
CA GLU A 299 -18.03 0.04 -11.68
C GLU A 299 -18.19 1.02 -12.85
N ILE A 300 -18.16 0.50 -14.09
CA ILE A 300 -18.29 1.31 -15.32
C ILE A 300 -19.58 2.15 -15.36
N GLY A 301 -20.63 1.71 -14.65
CA GLY A 301 -21.89 2.45 -14.52
C GLY A 301 -21.80 3.75 -13.70
N GLU A 302 -20.66 4.05 -13.09
CA GLU A 302 -20.38 5.31 -12.40
C GLU A 302 -19.66 6.34 -13.30
N MET A 303 -19.26 5.97 -14.52
CA MET A 303 -18.59 6.91 -15.42
C MET A 303 -19.50 8.06 -15.83
N SER A 304 -18.96 9.27 -15.83
CA SER A 304 -19.64 10.46 -16.34
C SER A 304 -19.92 10.35 -17.86
N PRO A 305 -20.92 11.08 -18.40
CA PRO A 305 -21.19 11.11 -19.83
C PRO A 305 -19.99 11.54 -20.70
N ARG A 306 -19.14 12.43 -20.16
CA ARG A 306 -17.90 12.88 -20.83
C ARG A 306 -16.89 11.75 -20.94
N MET A 307 -16.69 10.99 -19.86
CA MET A 307 -15.79 9.83 -19.85
C MET A 307 -16.30 8.70 -20.74
N GLN A 308 -17.62 8.46 -20.75
CA GLN A 308 -18.25 7.50 -21.66
C GLN A 308 -17.96 7.84 -23.14
N ALA A 309 -18.03 9.12 -23.52
CA ALA A 309 -17.72 9.54 -24.88
C ALA A 309 -16.24 9.31 -25.26
N LYS A 310 -15.32 9.54 -24.31
CA LYS A 310 -13.89 9.29 -24.52
C LYS A 310 -13.58 7.80 -24.63
N LEU A 311 -14.16 6.99 -23.74
CA LEU A 311 -14.01 5.54 -23.78
C LEU A 311 -14.56 4.96 -25.09
N LEU A 312 -15.72 5.44 -25.56
CA LEU A 312 -16.28 5.02 -26.83
C LEU A 312 -15.33 5.29 -28.01
N ARG A 313 -14.70 6.48 -28.05
CA ARG A 313 -13.69 6.80 -29.07
C ARG A 313 -12.52 5.83 -29.01
N PHE A 314 -12.00 5.59 -27.81
CA PHE A 314 -10.92 4.64 -27.58
C PHE A 314 -11.28 3.21 -28.04
N LEU A 315 -12.49 2.73 -27.77
CA LEU A 315 -12.93 1.38 -28.16
C LEU A 315 -13.10 1.17 -29.67
N ASN A 316 -13.05 2.23 -30.48
CA ASN A 316 -13.21 2.12 -31.93
C ASN A 316 -11.93 1.59 -32.59
N ASP A 317 -10.80 2.21 -32.29
CA ASP A 317 -9.51 1.95 -32.94
C ASP A 317 -8.31 2.00 -31.99
N GLY A 318 -8.52 2.08 -30.67
CA GLY A 318 -7.45 2.15 -29.67
C GLY A 318 -6.73 3.50 -29.62
N THR A 319 -7.28 4.55 -30.24
CA THR A 319 -6.68 5.90 -30.23
C THR A 319 -7.27 6.78 -29.14
N PHE A 320 -6.42 7.60 -28.52
CA PHE A 320 -6.84 8.62 -27.56
C PHE A 320 -5.82 9.76 -27.49
N ARG A 321 -6.17 10.82 -26.76
CA ARG A 321 -5.27 11.94 -26.46
C ARG A 321 -5.08 12.08 -24.96
N ARG A 322 -3.85 12.40 -24.52
CA ARG A 322 -3.60 12.73 -23.12
C ARG A 322 -4.31 14.03 -22.75
N VAL A 323 -4.58 14.21 -21.46
CA VAL A 323 -5.14 15.47 -20.97
C VAL A 323 -4.13 16.59 -21.22
N GLY A 324 -4.56 17.63 -21.94
CA GLY A 324 -3.72 18.77 -22.30
C GLY A 324 -2.82 18.55 -23.52
N GLU A 325 -2.99 17.45 -24.28
CA GLU A 325 -2.22 17.14 -25.48
C GLU A 325 -3.13 17.00 -26.71
N ASP A 326 -2.68 17.53 -27.85
CA ASP A 326 -3.38 17.37 -29.14
C ASP A 326 -2.89 16.16 -29.95
N HIS A 327 -1.77 15.57 -29.56
CA HIS A 327 -1.22 14.38 -30.20
C HIS A 327 -2.03 13.13 -29.82
N GLU A 328 -2.32 12.32 -30.83
CA GLU A 328 -3.03 11.05 -30.65
C GLU A 328 -2.04 9.91 -30.41
N VAL A 329 -2.35 9.11 -29.39
CA VAL A 329 -1.61 7.90 -29.02
C VAL A 329 -2.47 6.70 -29.41
N HIS A 330 -1.89 5.75 -30.14
CA HIS A 330 -2.53 4.49 -30.51
C HIS A 330 -1.96 3.35 -29.67
N VAL A 331 -2.84 2.54 -29.09
CA VAL A 331 -2.48 1.36 -28.29
C VAL A 331 -3.41 0.19 -28.59
N ASP A 332 -2.89 -1.02 -28.42
CA ASP A 332 -3.67 -2.24 -28.55
C ASP A 332 -4.01 -2.78 -27.16
N VAL A 333 -5.15 -2.42 -26.60
CA VAL A 333 -5.58 -2.82 -25.25
C VAL A 333 -6.96 -3.47 -25.29
N ARG A 334 -7.08 -4.62 -24.63
CA ARG A 334 -8.38 -5.24 -24.39
C ARG A 334 -9.06 -4.61 -23.18
N VAL A 335 -10.29 -4.14 -23.33
CA VAL A 335 -11.07 -3.58 -22.23
C VAL A 335 -11.98 -4.64 -21.62
N ILE A 336 -11.90 -4.81 -20.32
CA ILE A 336 -12.83 -5.63 -19.53
C ILE A 336 -13.58 -4.68 -18.61
N CYS A 337 -14.91 -4.71 -18.61
CA CYS A 337 -15.75 -3.85 -17.79
C CYS A 337 -16.48 -4.68 -16.76
N ALA A 338 -16.65 -4.14 -15.55
CA ALA A 338 -17.48 -4.71 -14.51
C ALA A 338 -18.45 -3.67 -13.95
N THR A 339 -19.64 -4.10 -13.57
CA THR A 339 -20.65 -3.23 -12.95
C THR A 339 -21.67 -4.04 -12.17
N GLN A 340 -22.14 -3.48 -11.07
CA GLN A 340 -23.35 -3.96 -10.38
C GLN A 340 -24.64 -3.29 -10.88
N LYS A 341 -24.52 -2.13 -11.53
CA LYS A 341 -25.68 -1.40 -12.04
C LYS A 341 -26.21 -2.04 -13.32
N ASN A 342 -27.53 -2.01 -13.46
CA ASN A 342 -28.22 -2.37 -14.70
C ASN A 342 -27.98 -1.27 -15.76
N LEU A 343 -27.05 -1.51 -16.69
CA LEU A 343 -26.72 -0.53 -17.73
C LEU A 343 -27.90 -0.25 -18.67
N VAL A 344 -28.79 -1.23 -18.91
CA VAL A 344 -29.98 -1.04 -19.75
C VAL A 344 -30.91 0.01 -19.14
N GLU A 345 -31.12 -0.04 -17.82
CA GLU A 345 -31.89 0.98 -17.11
C GLU A 345 -31.20 2.35 -17.13
N LEU A 346 -29.88 2.39 -17.01
CA LEU A 346 -29.13 3.64 -17.11
C LEU A 346 -29.21 4.26 -18.50
N VAL A 347 -29.23 3.43 -19.56
CA VAL A 347 -29.47 3.88 -20.93
C VAL A 347 -30.86 4.49 -21.06
N GLN A 348 -31.90 3.81 -20.55
CA GLN A 348 -33.27 4.33 -20.57
C GLN A 348 -33.42 5.66 -19.80
N LYS A 349 -32.64 5.84 -18.74
CA LYS A 349 -32.60 7.09 -17.94
C LYS A 349 -31.71 8.18 -18.55
N GLY A 350 -31.05 7.92 -19.69
CA GLY A 350 -30.11 8.86 -20.32
C GLY A 350 -28.81 9.08 -19.54
N MET A 351 -28.51 8.22 -18.56
CA MET A 351 -27.32 8.29 -17.71
C MET A 351 -26.14 7.50 -18.29
N PHE A 352 -26.42 6.56 -19.19
CA PHE A 352 -25.41 5.79 -19.89
C PHE A 352 -25.67 5.83 -21.40
N ARG A 353 -24.63 5.98 -22.21
CA ARG A 353 -24.80 6.07 -23.66
C ARG A 353 -25.13 4.69 -24.26
N GLU A 354 -26.15 4.66 -25.10
CA GLU A 354 -26.61 3.46 -25.80
C GLU A 354 -25.52 2.87 -26.72
N ASP A 355 -24.78 3.72 -27.44
CA ASP A 355 -23.70 3.30 -28.35
C ASP A 355 -22.54 2.61 -27.61
N LEU A 356 -22.15 3.16 -26.46
CA LEU A 356 -21.14 2.55 -25.58
C LEU A 356 -21.64 1.23 -25.02
N TYR A 357 -22.90 1.15 -24.59
CA TYR A 357 -23.48 -0.09 -24.09
C TYR A 357 -23.36 -1.22 -25.12
N TYR A 358 -23.82 -1.01 -26.37
CA TYR A 358 -23.71 -2.04 -27.40
C TYR A 358 -22.27 -2.41 -27.77
N ARG A 359 -21.31 -1.48 -27.65
CA ARG A 359 -19.89 -1.75 -27.89
C ARG A 359 -19.24 -2.59 -26.78
N LEU A 360 -19.72 -2.44 -25.54
CA LEU A 360 -19.26 -3.23 -24.40
C LEU A 360 -19.96 -4.59 -24.29
N ASN A 361 -21.25 -4.64 -24.64
CA ASN A 361 -22.14 -5.80 -24.51
C ASN A 361 -21.97 -6.84 -25.65
N VAL A 362 -20.78 -6.89 -26.26
CA VAL A 362 -20.50 -7.82 -27.38
C VAL A 362 -20.42 -9.25 -26.87
N LEU A 363 -20.03 -9.45 -25.61
CA LEU A 363 -19.87 -10.74 -24.95
C LEU A 363 -20.28 -10.58 -23.48
N ASP A 364 -21.48 -11.01 -23.11
CA ASP A 364 -21.97 -10.93 -21.72
C ASP A 364 -21.69 -12.21 -20.95
N ALA A 365 -20.97 -12.09 -19.83
CA ALA A 365 -20.88 -13.14 -18.81
C ALA A 365 -21.69 -12.69 -17.59
N GLN A 366 -22.90 -13.22 -17.42
CA GLN A 366 -23.70 -12.94 -16.22
C GLN A 366 -23.12 -13.71 -15.03
N SER A 367 -22.50 -13.02 -14.07
CA SER A 367 -22.09 -13.67 -12.81
C SER A 367 -23.34 -13.95 -11.98
N ALA A 368 -23.64 -15.23 -11.75
CA ALA A 368 -24.76 -15.63 -10.93
C ALA A 368 -24.35 -15.49 -9.45
N ALA A 369 -25.09 -14.68 -8.69
CA ALA A 369 -24.96 -14.57 -7.25
C ALA A 369 -24.85 -15.97 -6.61
N ALA A 370 -23.77 -16.18 -5.86
CA ALA A 370 -23.56 -17.38 -5.07
C ALA A 370 -24.70 -17.46 -4.05
N THR A 371 -25.56 -18.46 -4.21
CA THR A 371 -26.48 -18.93 -3.16
C THR A 371 -25.91 -20.20 -2.57
#